data_AF-L7VA73-F1
#
_entry.id   AF-L7VA73-F1
#
_cell.length_a   1.000
_cell.length_b   1.000
_cell.length_c   1.000
_cell.angle_alpha   90.00
_cell.angle_beta   90.00
_cell.angle_gamma   90.00
#
_symmetry.space_group_name_H-M   'P 1'
#
loop_
_entity.id
_entity.type
_entity.pdbx_description
1 polymer ?
#
loop_
_entity_poly.entity_id
_entity_poly.type
_entity_poly.pdbx_seq_one_letter_code
_entity_poly.pdbx_strand_id
1 'polypeptide(L)'
;MVERFMTDPHAMRDMAGRFANHAQVVEDEARKMWASTQNIAGAGWSGLASTTSMDSMAQMNTGFRNIVNMLHGVRDGLVRDANHYEQQEQTSQKILGSDT
;
A
#
# COMPACT_ATOMS: atom_id res chain seq x y z
N MET A 1 24.42 1.24 -1.86
CA MET A 1 23.31 0.26 -1.79
C MET A 1 21.98 0.89 -2.21
N VAL A 2 21.68 2.14 -1.83
CA VAL A 2 20.46 2.87 -2.23
C VAL A 2 20.41 3.18 -3.73
N GLU A 3 21.51 3.61 -4.36
CA GLU A 3 21.55 3.88 -5.82
C GLU A 3 21.18 2.66 -6.67
N ARG A 4 21.66 1.46 -6.30
CA ARG A 4 21.33 0.22 -7.02
C ARG A 4 19.84 -0.14 -6.85
N PHE A 5 19.24 0.18 -5.71
CA PHE A 5 17.80 0.01 -5.53
C PHE A 5 16.99 1.02 -6.36
N MET A 6 17.55 2.21 -6.61
CA MET A 6 16.93 3.25 -7.44
C MET A 6 17.02 2.99 -8.94
N THR A 7 17.76 1.97 -9.40
CA THR A 7 17.91 1.65 -10.84
C THR A 7 17.71 0.17 -11.18
N ASP A 8 17.48 -0.72 -10.21
CA ASP A 8 17.25 -2.15 -10.43
C ASP A 8 15.73 -2.46 -10.50
N PRO A 9 15.17 -2.77 -11.69
CA PRO A 9 13.74 -3.03 -11.86
C PRO A 9 13.23 -4.24 -11.09
N HIS A 10 14.07 -5.27 -10.87
CA HIS A 10 13.67 -6.46 -10.12
C HIS A 10 13.53 -6.14 -8.63
N ALA A 11 14.49 -5.42 -8.07
CA ALA A 11 14.44 -5.00 -6.66
C ALA A 11 13.24 -4.09 -6.37
N MET A 12 12.89 -3.20 -7.30
CA MET A 12 11.69 -2.36 -7.20
C MET A 12 10.40 -3.18 -7.20
N ARG A 13 10.29 -4.18 -8.07
CA ARG A 13 9.11 -5.07 -8.13
C ARG A 13 8.97 -5.94 -6.88
N ASP A 14 10.07 -6.45 -6.37
CA ASP A 14 10.09 -7.20 -5.10
C ASP A 14 9.57 -6.33 -3.95
N MET A 15 10.03 -5.09 -3.87
CA MET A 15 9.55 -4.15 -2.85
C MET A 15 8.08 -3.78 -3.07
N ALA A 16 7.65 -3.56 -4.32
CA ALA A 16 6.24 -3.32 -4.64
C ALA A 16 5.36 -4.48 -4.16
N GLY A 17 5.80 -5.73 -4.33
CA GLY A 17 5.12 -6.91 -3.80
C GLY A 17 5.00 -6.89 -2.27
N ARG A 18 6.03 -6.43 -1.56
CA ARG A 18 5.98 -6.27 -0.09
C ARG A 18 4.97 -5.22 0.33
N PHE A 19 4.90 -4.08 -0.36
CA PHE A 19 3.90 -3.05 -0.11
C PHE A 19 2.47 -3.56 -0.38
N ALA A 20 2.29 -4.37 -1.43
CA ALA A 20 1.00 -5.01 -1.71
C ALA A 20 0.57 -5.95 -0.57
N ASN A 21 1.48 -6.81 -0.10
CA ASN A 21 1.20 -7.70 1.03
C ASN A 21 0.87 -6.90 2.29
N HIS A 22 1.59 -5.81 2.55
CA HIS A 22 1.33 -4.96 3.71
C HIS A 22 -0.04 -4.27 3.63
N ALA A 23 -0.46 -3.83 2.44
CA ALA A 23 -1.78 -3.26 2.24
C ALA A 23 -2.88 -4.28 2.57
N GLN A 24 -2.73 -5.53 2.14
CA GLN A 24 -3.68 -6.61 2.47
C GLN A 24 -3.76 -6.88 3.97
N VAL A 25 -2.61 -6.91 4.67
CA VAL A 25 -2.58 -7.10 6.13
C VAL A 25 -3.33 -5.96 6.84
N VAL A 26 -3.10 -4.71 6.43
CA VAL A 26 -3.79 -3.55 7.01
C VAL A 26 -5.28 -3.59 6.73
N GLU A 27 -5.71 -3.98 5.53
CA GLU A 27 -7.13 -4.17 5.20
C GLU A 27 -7.80 -5.25 6.06
N ASP A 28 -7.10 -6.36 6.30
CA ASP A 28 -7.58 -7.46 7.13
C ASP A 28 -7.71 -7.06 8.60
N GLU A 29 -6.72 -6.34 9.13
CA GLU A 29 -6.75 -5.81 10.49
C GLU A 29 -7.88 -4.78 10.66
N ALA A 30 -8.05 -3.87 9.70
CA ALA A 30 -9.13 -2.89 9.71
C ALA A 30 -10.51 -3.58 9.73
N ARG A 31 -10.71 -4.64 8.92
CA ARG A 31 -11.95 -5.43 8.93
C ARG A 31 -12.20 -6.11 10.28
N LYS A 32 -11.16 -6.72 10.89
CA LYS A 32 -11.28 -7.36 12.20
C LYS A 32 -11.65 -6.36 13.29
N MET A 33 -11.02 -5.19 13.29
CA MET A 33 -11.35 -4.11 14.23
C MET A 33 -12.79 -3.63 14.06
N TRP A 34 -13.26 -3.49 12.82
CA TRP A 34 -14.64 -3.09 12.54
C TRP A 34 -15.67 -4.11 13.05
N ALA A 35 -15.40 -5.40 12.88
CA ALA A 35 -16.23 -6.47 13.41
C ALA A 35 -16.20 -6.52 14.95
N SER A 36 -15.02 -6.35 15.56
CA SER A 36 -14.84 -6.34 17.02
C SER A 36 -15.71 -5.29 17.68
N THR A 37 -15.76 -4.07 17.15
CA THR A 37 -16.52 -3.01 17.83
C THR A 37 -18.03 -3.12 17.65
N GLN A 38 -18.52 -3.72 16.56
CA GLN A 38 -19.95 -4.06 16.46
C GLN A 38 -20.36 -5.07 17.53
N ASN A 39 -19.51 -6.06 17.80
CA ASN A 39 -19.75 -7.00 18.88
C ASN A 39 -19.76 -6.31 20.25
N ILE A 40 -18.87 -5.33 20.49
CA ILE A 40 -18.84 -4.53 21.73
C ILE A 40 -20.07 -3.62 21.86
N ALA A 41 -20.49 -2.96 20.78
CA ALA A 41 -21.73 -2.16 20.76
C ALA A 41 -22.96 -3.02 21.06
N GLY A 42 -22.99 -4.27 20.58
CA GLY A 42 -24.03 -5.26 20.90
C GLY A 42 -24.00 -5.78 22.34
N ALA A 43 -22.85 -5.72 23.03
CA ALA A 43 -22.66 -6.23 24.40
C ALA A 43 -23.10 -5.26 25.52
N GLY A 44 -23.81 -4.17 25.19
CA GLY A 44 -24.42 -3.29 26.18
C GLY A 44 -23.78 -1.90 26.33
N TRP A 45 -22.89 -1.51 25.42
CA TRP A 45 -22.45 -0.11 25.29
C TRP A 45 -23.58 0.68 24.62
N SER A 46 -24.53 1.18 25.40
CA SER A 46 -25.64 2.03 24.95
C SER A 46 -25.48 3.49 25.44
N GLY A 47 -26.08 4.45 24.73
CA GLY A 47 -26.01 5.88 25.07
C GLY A 47 -24.80 6.61 24.46
N LEU A 48 -24.44 7.76 25.06
CA LEU A 48 -23.37 8.66 24.58
C LEU A 48 -22.02 7.95 24.32
N ALA A 49 -21.65 6.98 25.16
CA ALA A 49 -20.43 6.19 24.98
C ALA A 49 -20.44 5.35 23.69
N SER A 50 -21.61 4.85 23.28
CA SER A 50 -21.81 4.11 22.02
C SER A 50 -21.59 5.02 20.82
N THR A 51 -22.21 6.20 20.83
CA THR A 51 -22.11 7.20 19.76
C THR A 51 -20.67 7.69 19.58
N THR A 52 -19.98 8.06 20.66
CA THR A 52 -18.57 8.49 20.58
C THR A 52 -17.65 7.36 20.11
N SER A 53 -17.94 6.11 20.48
CA SER A 53 -17.17 4.96 19.99
C SER A 53 -17.37 4.74 18.49
N MET A 54 -18.61 4.86 17.99
CA MET A 54 -18.91 4.79 16.55
C MET A 54 -18.22 5.91 15.75
N ASP A 55 -18.20 7.14 16.28
CA ASP A 55 -17.50 8.26 15.64
C ASP A 55 -15.99 8.04 15.58
N SER A 56 -15.40 7.59 16.68
CA SER A 56 -13.97 7.25 16.76
C SER A 56 -13.61 6.14 15.76
N MET A 57 -14.49 5.16 15.58
CA MET A 57 -14.32 4.13 14.56
C MET A 57 -14.45 4.63 13.14
N ALA A 58 -15.38 5.55 12.86
CA ALA A 58 -15.52 6.13 11.53
C ALA A 58 -14.25 6.89 11.13
N GLN A 59 -13.65 7.62 12.08
CA GLN A 59 -12.34 8.25 11.91
C GLN A 59 -11.24 7.22 11.70
N MET A 60 -11.21 6.14 12.49
CA MET A 60 -10.23 5.07 12.35
C MET A 60 -10.32 4.35 11.00
N ASN A 61 -11.54 4.05 10.53
CA ASN A 61 -11.78 3.47 9.21
C ASN A 61 -11.30 4.39 8.08
N THR A 62 -11.49 5.70 8.24
CA THR A 62 -10.94 6.71 7.31
C THR A 62 -9.40 6.68 7.33
N GLY A 63 -8.80 6.60 8.52
CA GLY A 63 -7.35 6.47 8.68
C GLY A 63 -6.78 5.23 7.99
N PHE A 64 -7.41 4.05 8.18
CA PHE A 64 -6.97 2.82 7.51
C PHE A 64 -7.06 2.90 6.00
N ARG A 65 -8.15 3.46 5.46
CA ARG A 65 -8.28 3.68 4.01
C ARG A 65 -7.16 4.57 3.49
N ASN A 66 -6.80 5.62 4.22
CA ASN A 66 -5.68 6.49 3.84
C ASN A 66 -4.35 5.72 3.83
N ILE A 67 -4.09 4.90 4.84
CA ILE A 67 -2.87 4.06 4.91
C ILE A 67 -2.81 3.09 3.71
N VAL A 68 -3.90 2.39 3.44
CA VAL A 68 -4.00 1.45 2.30
C VAL A 68 -3.77 2.16 0.98
N ASN A 69 -4.38 3.33 0.79
CA ASN A 69 -4.17 4.15 -0.41
C ASN A 69 -2.70 4.58 -0.56
N MET A 70 -2.02 4.94 0.54
CA MET A 70 -0.60 5.27 0.53
C MET A 70 0.26 4.06 0.16
N LEU A 71 -0.02 2.88 0.73
CA LEU A 71 0.71 1.64 0.43
C LEU A 71 0.55 1.24 -1.04
N HIS A 72 -0.67 1.34 -1.58
CA HIS A 72 -0.92 1.15 -3.01
C HIS A 72 -0.20 2.20 -3.87
N GLY A 73 -0.21 3.47 -3.46
CA GLY A 73 0.51 4.53 -4.16
C GLY A 73 2.01 4.26 -4.29
N VAL A 74 2.65 3.80 -3.20
CA VAL A 74 4.08 3.43 -3.21
C VAL A 74 4.32 2.22 -4.12
N ARG A 75 3.49 1.17 -4.03
CA ARG A 75 3.56 0.00 -4.91
C ARG A 75 3.49 0.42 -6.39
N ASP A 76 2.50 1.22 -6.75
CA ASP A 76 2.26 1.62 -8.14
C ASP A 76 3.37 2.52 -8.67
N GLY A 77 3.95 3.37 -7.82
CA GLY A 77 5.14 4.16 -8.12
C GLY A 77 6.34 3.26 -8.45
N LEU A 78 6.65 2.30 -7.57
CA LEU A 78 7.76 1.36 -7.77
C LEU A 78 7.63 0.54 -9.06
N VAL A 79 6.42 0.06 -9.37
CA VAL A 79 6.17 -0.67 -10.62
C VAL A 79 6.36 0.23 -11.85
N ARG A 80 5.91 1.48 -11.78
CA ARG A 80 6.08 2.45 -12.86
C ARG A 80 7.55 2.75 -13.10
N ASP A 81 8.31 3.00 -12.05
CA ASP A 81 9.74 3.31 -12.12
C ASP A 81 10.51 2.11 -12.70
N ALA A 82 10.21 0.89 -12.24
CA ALA A 82 10.81 -0.33 -12.79
C ALA A 82 10.61 -0.45 -14.32
N ASN A 83 9.39 -0.19 -14.78
CA ASN A 83 9.08 -0.22 -16.22
C ASN A 83 9.82 0.88 -16.98
N HIS A 84 9.99 2.07 -16.39
CA HIS A 84 10.72 3.16 -17.00
C HIS A 84 12.20 2.80 -17.21
N TYR A 85 12.85 2.24 -16.18
CA TYR A 85 14.25 1.81 -16.27
C TYR A 85 14.46 0.69 -17.31
N GLU A 86 13.57 -0.30 -17.38
CA GLU A 86 13.69 -1.35 -18.41
C GLU A 86 13.56 -0.81 -19.84
N GLN A 87 12.64 0.14 -20.06
CA GLN A 87 12.48 0.77 -21.37
C GLN A 87 13.69 1.61 -21.76
N GLN A 88 14.25 2.34 -20.79
CA GLN A 88 15.48 3.11 -20.99
C GLN A 88 16.64 2.19 -21.37
N GLU A 89 16.81 1.07 -20.67
CA GLU A 89 17.86 0.09 -20.95
C GLU A 89 17.71 -0.54 -22.35
N GLN A 90 16.49 -0.96 -22.73
CA GLN A 90 16.21 -1.47 -24.08
C GLN A 90 16.48 -0.45 -25.18
N THR A 91 16.18 0.83 -24.92
CA THR A 91 16.42 1.92 -25.87
C THR A 91 17.91 2.17 -26.03
N SER A 92 18.66 2.23 -24.93
CA SER A 92 20.13 2.34 -24.93
C SER A 92 20.78 1.20 -25.70
N GLN A 93 20.34 -0.04 -25.48
CA GLN A 93 20.88 -1.20 -26.20
C GLN A 93 20.63 -1.15 -27.71
N LYS A 94 19.48 -0.64 -28.15
CA LYS A 94 19.21 -0.45 -29.58
C LYS A 94 20.11 0.60 -30.21
N ILE A 95 20.35 1.72 -29.53
CA ILE A 95 21.22 2.80 -30.02
C ILE A 95 22.67 2.30 -30.10
N LEU A 96 23.16 1.67 -29.03
CA LEU A 96 24.51 1.13 -28.99
C LEU A 96 24.73 -0.01 -29.99
N GLY A 97 23.73 -0.88 -30.17
CA GLY A 97 23.78 -1.97 -31.15
C GLY A 97 23.62 -1.51 -32.60
N SER A 98 23.17 -0.28 -32.85
CA SER A 98 23.15 0.32 -34.19
C SER A 98 24.45 1.02 -34.59
N ASP A 99 25.34 1.28 -33.62
CA ASP A 99 26.65 1.93 -33.82
C ASP A 99 27.81 0.92 -34.00
N THR A 100 27.52 -0.39 -33.98
CA THR A 100 28.43 -1.51 -34.31
C THR A 100 28.03 -2.23 -35.57
#